data_AF-A0A428I1U9-F1
#
_entry.id   AF-A0A428I1U9-F1
#
_cell.length_a   1.000
_cell.length_b   1.000
_cell.length_c   1.000
_cell.angle_alpha   90.00
_cell.angle_beta   90.00
_cell.angle_gamma   90.00
#
_symmetry.space_group_name_H-M   'P 1'
#
loop_
_entity.id
_entity.type
_entity.pdbx_description
1 polymer ?
#
loop_
_entity_poly.entity_id
_entity_poly.type
_entity_poly.pdbx_seq_one_letter_code
_entity_poly.pdbx_strand_id
1 'polypeptide(L)'
;MNYKLFDEFITLQALFKELGIIQSGGAIKAFLLENQVEVNGEMETRRGRKLRVGDTIEVIGEKEVITLTEPSPEEIEDYQADKLEKERVAQLVKNLNKEQKQKKDTKPKKEENKRKPVRFPGT
;
A
#
# COMPACT_ATOMS: atom_id res chain seq x y z
N MET A 1 -12.23 -9.72 16.02
CA MET A 1 -11.01 -8.89 15.99
C MET A 1 -11.39 -7.50 15.53
N ASN A 2 -10.83 -6.45 16.14
CA ASN A 2 -11.13 -5.06 15.74
C ASN A 2 -9.96 -4.50 14.93
N TYR A 3 -10.26 -3.90 13.79
CA TYR A 3 -9.29 -3.24 12.93
C TYR A 3 -9.56 -1.73 12.92
N LYS A 4 -8.54 -0.92 13.22
CA LYS A 4 -8.66 0.54 13.20
C LYS A 4 -8.41 1.06 11.79
N LEU A 5 -9.41 1.71 11.20
CA LEU A 5 -9.31 2.25 9.86
C LEU A 5 -8.98 3.75 9.90
N PHE A 6 -7.75 4.12 9.55
CA PHE A 6 -7.31 5.52 9.51
C PHE A 6 -7.63 6.25 8.20
N ASP A 7 -7.77 5.50 7.10
CA ASP A 7 -8.11 6.03 5.78
C ASP A 7 -9.65 6.06 5.56
N GLU A 8 -10.11 6.74 4.51
CA GLU A 8 -11.56 6.79 4.19
C GLU A 8 -12.16 5.40 3.91
N PHE A 9 -11.36 4.51 3.31
CA PHE A 9 -11.73 3.13 3.03
C PHE A 9 -10.48 2.24 2.95
N ILE A 10 -10.65 0.96 3.23
CA ILE A 10 -9.66 -0.08 2.93
C ILE A 10 -10.25 -1.07 1.93
N THR A 11 -9.41 -1.74 1.15
CA THR A 11 -9.90 -2.82 0.28
C THR A 11 -9.82 -4.15 1.00
N LEU A 12 -10.74 -5.09 0.72
CA LEU A 12 -10.71 -6.43 1.29
C LEU A 12 -9.34 -7.11 1.16
N GLN A 13 -8.71 -6.99 -0.01
CA GLN A 13 -7.34 -7.47 -0.23
C GLN A 13 -6.30 -6.81 0.68
N ALA A 14 -6.35 -5.49 0.86
CA ALA A 14 -5.40 -4.77 1.70
C ALA A 14 -5.57 -5.16 3.17
N LEU A 15 -6.83 -5.22 3.65
CA LEU A 15 -7.15 -5.65 5.01
C LEU A 15 -6.59 -7.04 5.30
N PHE A 16 -6.83 -8.01 4.40
CA PHE A 16 -6.36 -9.39 4.59
C PHE A 16 -4.84 -9.49 4.58
N LYS A 17 -4.17 -8.61 3.83
CA LYS A 17 -2.71 -8.54 3.82
C LYS A 17 -2.17 -7.94 5.12
N GLU A 18 -2.79 -6.88 5.62
CA GLU A 18 -2.37 -6.22 6.88
C GLU A 18 -2.61 -7.11 8.10
N LEU A 19 -3.70 -7.87 8.10
CA LEU A 19 -3.99 -8.88 9.12
C LEU A 19 -3.11 -10.13 9.00
N GLY A 20 -2.33 -10.27 7.92
CA GLY A 20 -1.47 -11.43 7.70
C GLY A 20 -2.20 -12.70 7.27
N ILE A 21 -3.50 -12.62 6.97
CA ILE A 21 -4.32 -13.73 6.44
C ILE A 21 -3.77 -14.18 5.09
N ILE A 22 -3.31 -13.23 4.26
CA ILE A 22 -2.68 -13.52 2.97
C ILE A 22 -1.24 -13.01 2.90
N GLN A 23 -0.37 -13.81 2.28
CA GLN A 23 1.05 -13.48 2.10
C GLN A 23 1.31 -12.43 1.01
N SER A 24 0.43 -12.34 0.02
CA SER A 24 0.58 -11.39 -1.09
C SER A 24 -0.77 -11.00 -1.69
N GLY A 25 -0.84 -9.87 -2.38
CA GLY A 25 -2.05 -9.42 -3.05
C GLY A 25 -2.54 -10.36 -4.17
N GLY A 26 -1.68 -11.24 -4.69
CA GLY A 26 -2.08 -12.27 -5.65
C GLY A 26 -2.81 -13.45 -4.99
N ALA A 27 -2.52 -13.73 -3.71
CA ALA A 27 -3.08 -14.86 -2.97
C ALA A 27 -4.57 -14.69 -2.62
N ILE A 28 -5.08 -13.45 -2.57
CA ILE A 28 -6.50 -13.15 -2.27
C ILE A 28 -7.47 -13.93 -3.18
N LYS A 29 -7.11 -14.16 -4.45
CA LYS A 29 -7.99 -14.86 -5.40
C LYS A 29 -8.14 -16.33 -5.04
N ALA A 30 -7.03 -16.99 -4.67
CA ALA A 30 -7.06 -18.37 -4.21
C ALA A 30 -7.79 -18.46 -2.86
N PHE A 31 -7.51 -17.52 -1.95
CA PHE A 31 -8.17 -17.46 -0.65
C PHE A 31 -9.69 -17.34 -0.75
N LEU A 32 -10.21 -16.43 -1.59
CA LEU A 32 -11.66 -16.25 -1.78
C LEU A 32 -12.33 -17.42 -2.54
N LEU A 33 -11.55 -18.29 -3.18
CA LEU A 33 -12.05 -19.48 -3.85
C LEU A 33 -12.11 -20.67 -2.88
N GLU A 34 -11.14 -20.78 -1.99
CA GLU A 34 -11.03 -21.84 -0.98
C GLU A 34 -11.88 -21.55 0.25
N ASN A 35 -11.99 -20.28 0.65
CA ASN A 35 -12.71 -19.83 1.83
C ASN A 35 -13.91 -18.96 1.46
N GLN A 36 -15.02 -19.18 2.16
CA GLN A 36 -16.20 -18.33 2.06
C GLN A 36 -16.03 -17.11 2.97
N VAL A 37 -15.95 -15.94 2.35
CA VAL A 37 -15.84 -14.64 3.02
C VAL A 37 -17.14 -13.87 2.83
N GLU A 38 -17.71 -13.40 3.92
CA GLU A 38 -18.92 -12.60 3.95
C GLU A 38 -18.61 -11.21 4.48
N VAL A 39 -19.14 -10.19 3.82
CA VAL A 39 -19.05 -8.81 4.26
C VAL A 39 -20.46 -8.36 4.58
N ASN A 40 -20.72 -8.03 5.84
CA ASN A 40 -22.04 -7.64 6.34
C ASN A 40 -23.13 -8.69 6.04
N GLY A 41 -22.78 -9.97 6.08
CA GLY A 41 -23.68 -11.09 5.79
C GLY A 41 -23.92 -11.38 4.31
N GLU A 42 -23.23 -10.68 3.40
CA GLU A 42 -23.25 -10.98 1.97
C GLU A 42 -21.94 -11.64 1.54
N MET A 43 -22.02 -12.79 0.85
CA MET A 43 -20.85 -13.43 0.26
C MET A 43 -20.13 -12.48 -0.71
N GLU A 44 -18.87 -12.16 -0.40
CA GLU A 44 -18.06 -11.25 -1.18
C GLU A 44 -16.91 -12.02 -1.84
N THR A 45 -16.94 -12.04 -3.17
CA THR A 45 -15.90 -12.68 -4.00
C THR A 45 -14.97 -11.67 -4.66
N ARG A 46 -15.25 -10.37 -4.49
CA ARG A 46 -14.44 -9.30 -5.07
C ARG A 46 -13.36 -8.87 -4.08
N ARG A 47 -12.12 -9.23 -4.41
CA ARG A 47 -10.89 -8.74 -3.75
C ARG A 47 -10.80 -7.22 -3.57
N GLY A 48 -11.42 -6.46 -4.46
CA GLY A 48 -11.39 -5.00 -4.48
C GLY A 48 -12.57 -4.31 -3.79
N ARG A 49 -13.39 -5.04 -3.02
CA ARG A 49 -14.48 -4.43 -2.25
C ARG A 49 -13.89 -3.38 -1.31
N LYS A 50 -14.44 -2.16 -1.38
CA LYS A 50 -14.10 -1.08 -0.45
C LYS A 50 -14.91 -1.28 0.82
N LEU A 51 -14.21 -1.32 1.95
CA LEU A 51 -14.73 -1.47 3.29
C LEU A 51 -14.54 -0.15 4.02
N ARG A 52 -15.56 0.24 4.78
CA ARG A 52 -15.59 1.45 5.60
C ARG A 52 -15.77 1.09 7.07
N VAL A 53 -15.61 2.09 7.91
CA VAL A 53 -15.87 1.96 9.34
C VAL A 53 -17.29 1.43 9.57
N GLY A 54 -17.42 0.47 10.47
CA GLY A 54 -18.69 -0.21 10.76
C GLY A 54 -18.93 -1.46 9.94
N ASP A 55 -18.18 -1.69 8.85
CA ASP A 55 -18.28 -2.95 8.10
C ASP A 55 -17.73 -4.11 8.94
N THR A 56 -18.41 -5.25 8.85
CA THR A 56 -18.02 -6.50 9.49
C THR A 56 -17.72 -7.55 8.44
N ILE A 57 -16.58 -8.21 8.54
CA ILE A 57 -16.15 -9.29 7.66
C ILE A 57 -16.13 -10.57 8.46
N GLU A 58 -16.73 -11.62 7.93
CA GLU A 58 -16.75 -12.94 8.52
C GLU A 58 -16.14 -13.95 7.55
N VAL A 59 -15.16 -14.72 8.03
CA VAL A 59 -14.55 -15.80 7.27
C VAL A 59 -15.08 -17.12 7.83
N ILE A 60 -16.02 -17.75 7.12
CA ILE A 60 -16.73 -18.94 7.62
C ILE A 60 -15.77 -20.12 7.85
N GLY A 61 -14.69 -20.23 7.07
CA GLY A 61 -13.69 -21.28 7.19
C GLY A 61 -12.89 -21.23 8.50
N GLU A 62 -12.49 -20.03 8.93
CA GLU A 62 -11.64 -19.82 10.11
C GLU A 62 -12.42 -19.28 11.31
N LYS A 63 -13.73 -18.97 11.13
CA LYS A 63 -14.62 -18.32 12.12
C LYS A 63 -14.03 -17.02 12.68
N GLU A 64 -13.23 -16.32 11.89
CA GLU A 64 -12.75 -15.01 12.26
C GLU A 64 -13.75 -13.94 11.82
N VAL A 65 -14.18 -13.15 12.80
CA VAL A 65 -15.01 -11.97 12.58
C VAL A 65 -14.12 -10.74 12.76
N ILE A 66 -14.01 -9.92 11.73
CA ILE A 66 -13.23 -8.69 11.69
C ILE A 66 -14.19 -7.53 11.63
N THR A 67 -14.07 -6.58 12.56
CA THR A 67 -14.93 -5.39 12.62
C THR A 67 -14.07 -4.15 12.39
N LEU A 68 -14.47 -3.31 11.43
CA LEU A 68 -13.79 -2.05 11.16
C LEU A 68 -14.29 -0.98 12.14
N THR A 69 -13.36 -0.40 12.87
CA THR A 69 -13.62 0.60 13.92
C THR A 69 -12.91 1.91 13.59
N GLU A 70 -13.53 3.01 14.00
CA GLU A 70 -12.95 4.34 13.90
C GLU A 70 -11.80 4.47 14.92
N PRO A 71 -10.61 4.92 14.50
CA PRO A 71 -9.54 5.26 15.43
C PRO A 71 -9.94 6.46 16.29
N SER A 72 -9.39 6.54 17.49
CA SER A 72 -9.65 7.66 18.40
C SER A 72 -9.12 8.98 17.80
N PRO A 73 -9.78 10.12 18.00
CA PRO A 73 -9.33 11.42 17.49
C PRO A 73 -7.89 11.80 17.86
N GLU A 74 -7.42 11.36 19.03
CA GLU A 74 -6.05 11.60 19.51
C GLU A 74 -5.01 10.85 18.67
N GLU A 75 -5.30 9.60 18.26
CA GLU A 75 -4.41 8.79 17.43
C GLU A 75 -4.35 9.31 15.98
N ILE A 76 -5.41 9.99 15.54
CA ILE A 76 -5.46 10.62 14.21
C ILE A 76 -4.50 11.82 14.15
N GLU A 77 -4.42 12.63 15.21
CA GLU A 77 -3.50 13.78 15.26
C GLU A 77 -2.04 13.35 15.23
N ASP A 78 -1.68 12.34 16.02
CA ASP A 78 -0.32 11.79 16.04
C ASP A 78 0.08 11.24 14.65
N TYR A 79 -0.82 10.50 13.99
CA TYR A 79 -0.58 9.99 12.64
C TYR A 79 -0.44 11.11 11.60
N GLN A 80 -1.22 12.19 11.73
CA GLN A 80 -1.11 13.36 10.87
C GLN A 80 0.23 14.08 11.07
N ALA A 81 0.71 14.20 12.31
CA ALA A 81 2.00 14.80 12.63
C ALA A 81 3.15 14.01 11.97
N ASP A 82 3.16 12.69 12.09
CA ASP A 82 4.14 11.80 11.46
C ASP A 82 4.14 11.92 9.93
N LYS A 83 2.95 12.03 9.32
CA LYS A 83 2.81 12.19 7.88
C LYS A 83 3.38 13.52 7.40
N LEU A 84 3.11 14.59 8.13
CA LEU A 84 3.66 15.93 7.84
C LEU A 84 5.18 15.96 7.98
N GLU A 85 5.74 15.26 8.96
CA GLU A 85 7.19 15.15 9.11
C GLU A 85 7.83 14.38 7.95
N LYS A 86 7.26 13.22 7.56
CA LYS A 86 7.71 12.45 6.38
C LYS A 86 7.68 13.29 5.11
N GLU A 87 6.64 14.09 4.91
CA GLU A 87 6.53 15.00 3.76
C GLU A 87 7.61 16.09 3.79
N ARG A 88 7.90 16.69 4.96
CA ARG A 88 8.99 17.66 5.10
C ARG A 88 10.35 17.03 4.81
N VAL A 89 10.63 15.84 5.33
CA VAL A 89 11.88 15.13 5.06
C VAL A 89 12.01 14.81 3.57
N ALA A 90 10.93 14.33 2.94
CA ALA A 90 10.91 14.07 1.50
C ALA A 90 11.20 15.33 0.68
N GLN A 91 10.65 16.49 1.06
CA GLN A 91 10.94 17.78 0.42
C GLN A 91 12.40 18.21 0.61
N LEU A 92 12.95 18.07 1.82
CA LEU A 92 14.35 18.38 2.11
C LEU A 92 15.31 17.51 1.28
N VAL A 93 15.07 16.19 1.25
CA VAL A 93 15.85 15.24 0.44
C VAL A 93 15.74 15.57 -1.05
N LYS A 94 14.54 15.93 -1.53
CA LYS A 94 14.32 16.33 -2.92
C LYS A 94 15.12 17.58 -3.28
N ASN A 95 15.17 18.57 -2.39
CA ASN A 95 15.94 19.80 -2.57
C ASN A 95 17.46 19.51 -2.56
N LEU A 96 17.94 18.75 -1.59
CA LEU A 96 19.33 18.30 -1.49
C LEU A 96 19.80 17.57 -2.76
N ASN A 97 18.99 16.64 -3.26
CA ASN A 97 19.29 15.92 -4.51
C ASN A 97 19.30 16.86 -5.73
N LYS A 98 18.44 17.87 -5.76
CA LYS A 98 18.40 18.89 -6.82
C LYS A 98 19.67 19.74 -6.84
N GLU A 99 20.12 20.20 -5.68
CA GLU A 99 21.34 21.01 -5.52
C GLU A 99 22.61 20.21 -5.84
N GLN A 100 22.67 18.94 -5.43
CA GLN A 100 23.80 18.08 -5.79
C GLN A 100 23.88 17.81 -7.30
N LYS A 101 22.74 17.72 -7.98
CA LYS A 101 22.69 17.56 -9.45
C LYS A 101 23.23 18.81 -10.15
N GLN A 102 22.83 20.01 -9.72
CA GLN A 102 23.35 21.27 -10.27
C GLN A 102 24.86 21.44 -10.05
N LYS A 103 25.39 21.06 -8.88
CA LYS A 103 26.84 21.09 -8.59
C LYS A 103 27.65 20.08 -9.42
N LYS A 104 27.03 18.98 -9.88
CA LYS A 104 27.68 18.00 -10.78
C LYS A 104 27.76 18.50 -12.22
N ASP A 105 26.76 19.25 -12.70
CA ASP A 105 26.75 19.82 -14.05
C ASP A 105 27.78 20.95 -14.25
N THR A 106 28.30 21.55 -13.16
CA THR A 106 29.37 22.57 -13.20
C THR A 106 30.81 22.02 -13.18
N LYS A 107 31.02 20.69 -13.10
CA LYS A 107 32.36 20.08 -13.26
C LYS A 107 32.63 19.77 -14.74
N PRO A 108 33.82 20.10 -15.29
CA PRO A 108 34.09 19.94 -16.72
C PRO A 108 33.98 18.47 -17.14
N LYS A 109 33.10 18.18 -18.11
CA LYS A 109 32.90 16.84 -18.66
C LYS A 109 34.12 16.44 -19.49
N LYS A 110 34.87 15.43 -19.05
CA LYS A 110 35.78 14.67 -19.92
C LYS A 110 34.93 13.94 -20.96
N GLU A 111 35.29 14.08 -22.24
CA GLU A 111 34.67 13.39 -23.37
C GLU A 111 34.76 11.87 -23.18
N GLU A 112 33.61 11.19 -23.18
CA GLU A 112 33.54 9.74 -23.12
C GLU A 112 32.82 9.17 -24.35
N ASN A 113 33.55 8.34 -25.07
CA ASN A 113 33.27 7.80 -26.39
C ASN A 113 32.00 6.92 -26.38
N LYS A 114 30.97 7.28 -27.16
CA LYS A 114 29.70 6.55 -27.24
C LYS A 114 29.84 5.26 -28.05
N ARG A 115 30.08 4.12 -27.40
CA ARG A 115 29.82 2.80 -28.00
C ARG A 115 28.33 2.46 -27.85
N LYS A 116 27.60 2.47 -28.98
CA LYS A 116 26.17 2.11 -29.01
C LYS A 116 25.99 0.60 -28.78
N PRO A 117 24.96 0.16 -28.02
CA PRO A 117 24.72 -1.27 -27.80
C PRO A 117 24.19 -1.95 -29.08
N VAL A 118 24.73 -3.12 -29.38
CA VAL A 118 24.33 -3.94 -30.54
C VAL A 118 22.97 -4.58 -30.26
N ARG A 119 22.02 -4.43 -31.18
CA ARG A 119 20.71 -5.10 -31.13
C ARG A 119 20.74 -6.33 -32.03
N PHE A 120 20.39 -7.49 -31.49
CA PHE A 120 20.21 -8.71 -32.27
C PHE A 120 18.83 -8.70 -32.95
N PRO A 121 18.73 -8.98 -34.26
CA PRO A 121 17.45 -9.26 -34.90
C PRO A 121 16.96 -10.64 -34.45
N GLY A 122 15.72 -10.73 -33.96
CA GLY A 122 15.10 -11.99 -33.59
C GLY A 122 14.87 -12.89 -34.81
N THR A 123 15.05 -14.19 -34.62
CA THR A 123 14.66 -15.28 -35.55
C THR A 123 13.17 -15.54 -35.50
#